data_AF-A0AAW0VPI3-F1
#
_entry.id   AF-A0AAW0VPI3-F1
#
_cell.length_a   1.000
_cell.length_b   1.000
_cell.length_c   1.000
_cell.angle_alpha   90.00
_cell.angle_beta   90.00
_cell.angle_gamma   90.00
#
_symmetry.space_group_name_H-M   'P 1'
#
loop_
_entity.id
_entity.type
_entity.pdbx_description
1 polymer ?
#
loop_
_entity_poly.entity_id
_entity_poly.type
_entity_poly.pdbx_seq_one_letter_code
_entity_poly.pdbx_strand_id
1 'polypeptide(L)'
;GIVSNLGQEPKASGEAMNFLVTGPMCRYVKDLTPLLKILAASNVHMLKLDQKVDVQNLRYFYIEDDGGSPLVTPVHSELRVAQKKIVTHLEKAYGIKAKK
;
A
#
# COMPACT_ATOMS: atom_id res chain seq x y z
N GLY A 1 15.63 2.05 -0.76
CA GLY A 1 14.26 2.59 -0.90
C GLY A 1 14.28 4.10 -0.99
N ILE A 2 13.11 4.76 -1.04
CA ILE A 2 13.01 6.22 -1.08
C ILE A 2 13.43 6.86 0.26
N VAL A 3 12.93 6.32 1.36
CA VAL A 3 13.34 6.69 2.72
C VAL A 3 14.61 5.92 3.08
N SER A 4 15.57 6.62 3.68
CA SER A 4 16.82 6.01 4.15
C SER A 4 16.58 5.08 5.33
N ASN A 5 17.14 3.86 5.28
CA ASN A 5 17.18 2.95 6.42
C ASN A 5 18.49 3.10 7.22
N LEU A 6 19.27 4.16 7.01
CA LEU A 6 20.50 4.39 7.78
C LEU A 6 20.15 4.52 9.27
N GLY A 7 20.79 3.71 10.11
CA GLY A 7 20.53 3.65 11.55
C GLY A 7 19.37 2.74 11.97
N GLN A 8 18.73 2.03 11.02
CA GLN A 8 17.76 0.98 11.34
C GLN A 8 18.49 -0.28 11.84
N GLU A 9 17.98 -0.84 12.94
CA GLU A 9 18.45 -2.12 13.48
C GLU A 9 17.32 -3.17 13.51
N PRO A 10 17.61 -4.45 13.27
CA PRO A 10 18.92 -4.99 12.83
C PRO A 10 19.24 -4.57 11.40
N LYS A 11 20.50 -4.20 11.13
CA LYS A 11 20.94 -3.84 9.77
C LYS A 11 20.61 -4.92 8.75
N ALA A 12 19.85 -4.57 7.71
CA ALA A 12 19.56 -5.48 6.60
C ALA A 12 20.84 -5.94 5.89
N SER A 13 20.85 -7.21 5.45
CA SER A 13 21.96 -7.83 4.72
C SER A 13 21.43 -8.75 3.60
N GLY A 14 22.29 -9.03 2.61
CA GLY A 14 21.92 -9.85 1.45
C GLY A 14 20.68 -9.31 0.72
N GLU A 15 19.79 -10.22 0.33
CA GLU A 15 18.55 -9.89 -0.41
C GLU A 15 17.58 -9.01 0.37
N ALA A 16 17.63 -9.01 1.72
CA ALA A 16 16.73 -8.18 2.52
C ALA A 16 16.92 -6.68 2.24
N MET A 17 18.10 -6.26 1.77
CA MET A 17 18.36 -4.87 1.39
C MET A 17 17.48 -4.39 0.23
N ASN A 18 17.00 -5.31 -0.62
CA ASN A 18 16.15 -5.01 -1.77
C ASN A 18 14.68 -4.80 -1.36
N PHE A 19 14.26 -5.38 -0.24
CA PHE A 19 12.85 -5.40 0.17
C PHE A 19 12.56 -4.56 1.41
N LEU A 20 13.56 -4.29 2.24
CA LEU A 20 13.37 -3.51 3.45
C LEU A 20 13.12 -2.03 3.13
N VAL A 21 12.01 -1.51 3.63
CA VAL A 21 11.61 -0.11 3.48
C VAL A 21 11.11 0.46 4.80
N THR A 22 11.35 1.75 5.02
CA THR A 22 10.78 2.53 6.11
C THR A 22 9.72 3.48 5.56
N GLY A 23 8.62 3.64 6.28
CA GLY A 23 7.53 4.55 5.89
C GLY A 23 6.76 5.09 7.11
N PRO A 24 6.00 6.17 6.93
CA PRO A 24 5.23 6.77 8.01
C PRO A 24 3.99 5.94 8.36
N MET A 25 3.61 5.95 9.64
CA MET A 25 2.29 5.51 10.12
C MET A 25 1.56 6.71 10.73
N CYS A 26 0.27 6.85 10.43
CA CYS A 26 -0.55 7.94 10.96
C CYS A 26 -2.01 7.53 11.10
N ARG A 27 -2.79 8.30 11.89
CA ARG A 27 -4.22 8.04 12.12
C ARG A 27 -5.09 8.42 10.92
N TYR A 28 -4.70 9.41 10.14
CA TYR A 28 -5.48 9.91 9.00
C TYR A 28 -4.64 9.94 7.72
N VAL A 29 -5.24 9.53 6.60
CA VAL A 29 -4.55 9.45 5.29
C VAL A 29 -3.91 10.77 4.84
N LYS A 30 -4.49 11.91 5.25
CA LYS A 30 -4.01 13.25 4.89
C LYS A 30 -2.59 13.53 5.39
N ASP A 31 -2.17 12.83 6.45
CA ASP A 31 -0.86 13.01 7.08
C ASP A 31 0.23 12.16 6.38
N LEU A 32 -0.14 11.12 5.62
CA LEU A 32 0.82 10.25 4.94
C LEU A 32 1.68 11.02 3.94
N THR A 33 1.06 11.86 3.10
CA THR A 33 1.76 12.61 2.05
C THR A 33 2.78 13.60 2.62
N PRO A 34 2.44 14.53 3.54
CA PRO A 34 3.43 15.46 4.09
C PRO A 34 4.53 14.73 4.87
N LEU A 35 4.20 13.68 5.65
CA LEU A 35 5.21 12.91 6.37
C LEU A 35 6.17 12.18 5.43
N LEU A 36 5.65 11.56 4.36
CA LEU A 36 6.48 10.87 3.40
C LEU A 36 7.41 11.82 2.63
N LYS A 37 6.97 13.06 2.33
CA LYS A 37 7.85 14.09 1.73
C LYS A 37 9.05 14.41 2.63
N ILE A 38 8.81 14.57 3.93
CA ILE A 38 9.86 14.87 4.91
C ILE A 38 10.83 13.68 5.00
N LEU A 39 10.30 12.45 5.15
CA LEU A 39 11.12 11.24 5.26
C LEU A 39 11.90 10.90 3.99
N ALA A 40 11.37 11.24 2.81
CA ALA A 40 12.06 11.07 1.54
C ALA A 40 13.24 12.02 1.36
N ALA A 41 13.27 13.13 2.11
CA ALA A 41 14.33 14.14 2.07
C ALA A 41 14.68 14.53 0.62
N SER A 42 15.95 14.43 0.23
CA SER A 42 16.43 14.74 -1.12
C SER A 42 15.84 13.85 -2.21
N ASN A 43 15.31 12.65 -1.89
CA ASN A 43 14.73 11.72 -2.84
C ASN A 43 13.26 12.03 -3.19
N VAL A 44 12.66 13.07 -2.61
CA VAL A 44 11.24 13.41 -2.82
C VAL A 44 10.90 13.63 -4.31
N HIS A 45 11.85 14.13 -5.10
CA HIS A 45 11.70 14.39 -6.54
C HIS A 45 11.49 13.12 -7.37
N MET A 46 11.85 11.95 -6.84
CA MET A 46 11.61 10.66 -7.48
C MET A 46 10.12 10.24 -7.40
N LEU A 47 9.33 10.91 -6.57
CA LEU A 47 7.93 10.61 -6.34
C LEU A 47 7.01 11.73 -6.85
N LYS A 48 5.84 11.35 -7.35
CA LYS A 48 4.78 12.29 -7.79
C LYS A 48 3.76 12.55 -6.68
N LEU A 49 4.23 12.93 -5.49
CA LEU A 49 3.39 13.04 -4.28
C LEU A 49 2.34 14.17 -4.34
N ASP A 50 2.58 15.19 -5.16
CA ASP A 50 1.66 16.31 -5.38
C ASP A 50 0.71 16.11 -6.55
N GLN A 51 0.90 15.05 -7.34
CA GLN A 51 0.03 14.76 -8.46
C GLN A 51 -1.34 14.33 -7.91
N LYS A 52 -2.37 15.12 -8.21
CA LYS A 52 -3.75 14.73 -7.94
C LYS A 52 -4.08 13.51 -8.81
N VAL A 53 -4.70 12.51 -8.19
CA VAL A 53 -5.16 11.30 -8.85
C VAL A 53 -6.67 11.28 -8.81
N ASP A 54 -7.29 11.16 -9.98
CA ASP A 54 -8.71 10.89 -10.07
C ASP A 54 -8.94 9.39 -9.92
N VAL A 55 -9.65 9.02 -8.86
CA VAL A 55 -9.96 7.64 -8.52
C VAL A 55 -10.78 6.93 -9.60
N GLN A 56 -11.56 7.65 -10.40
CA GLN A 56 -12.38 7.07 -11.47
C GLN A 56 -11.54 6.60 -12.66
N ASN A 57 -10.36 7.18 -12.85
CA ASN A 57 -9.45 6.84 -13.95
C ASN A 57 -8.53 5.65 -13.61
N LEU A 58 -8.64 5.09 -12.41
CA LEU A 58 -7.82 3.95 -11.97
C LEU A 58 -8.46 2.61 -12.35
N ARG A 59 -7.62 1.63 -12.66
CA ARG A 59 -8.03 0.23 -12.83
C ARG A 59 -7.79 -0.51 -11.51
N TYR A 60 -8.87 -1.04 -10.94
CA TYR A 60 -8.82 -1.74 -9.67
C TYR A 60 -8.78 -3.25 -9.90
N PHE A 61 -7.82 -3.90 -9.27
CA PHE A 61 -7.69 -5.35 -9.22
C PHE A 61 -7.65 -5.80 -7.76
N TYR A 62 -8.22 -6.96 -7.44
CA TYR A 62 -8.21 -7.48 -6.08
C TYR A 62 -8.07 -9.00 -6.08
N ILE A 63 -7.29 -9.53 -5.14
CA ILE A 63 -7.05 -10.96 -4.95
C ILE A 63 -7.49 -11.31 -3.53
N GLU A 64 -8.29 -12.37 -3.36
CA GLU A 64 -8.90 -12.73 -2.07
C GLU A 64 -7.98 -13.57 -1.17
N ASP A 65 -7.08 -14.34 -1.78
CA ASP A 65 -6.06 -15.15 -1.11
C ASP A 65 -4.96 -15.54 -2.12
N ASP A 66 -3.93 -16.23 -1.63
CA ASP A 66 -2.79 -16.68 -2.41
C ASP A 66 -3.06 -17.95 -3.25
N GLY A 67 -4.32 -18.28 -3.51
CA GLY A 67 -4.71 -19.51 -4.20
C GLY A 67 -4.86 -20.73 -3.28
N GLY A 68 -4.84 -20.53 -1.95
CA GLY A 68 -5.11 -21.57 -0.97
C GLY A 68 -3.91 -22.46 -0.67
N SER A 69 -2.71 -21.87 -0.56
CA SER A 69 -1.51 -22.63 -0.24
C SER A 69 -1.64 -23.36 1.10
N PRO A 70 -1.38 -24.68 1.16
CA PRO A 70 -1.50 -25.45 2.39
C PRO A 70 -0.42 -25.12 3.43
N LEU A 71 0.62 -24.36 3.05
CA LEU A 71 1.74 -23.99 3.91
C LEU A 71 1.57 -22.64 4.61
N VAL A 72 0.50 -21.90 4.31
CA VAL A 72 0.22 -20.61 4.94
C VAL A 72 -1.13 -20.64 5.66
N THR A 73 -1.28 -19.76 6.65
CA THR A 73 -2.57 -19.61 7.32
C THR A 73 -3.60 -19.00 6.36
N PRO A 74 -4.79 -19.60 6.21
CA PRO A 74 -5.84 -19.04 5.37
C PRO A 74 -6.23 -17.63 5.80
N VAL A 75 -6.55 -16.77 4.82
CA VAL A 75 -7.06 -15.42 5.09
C VAL A 75 -8.35 -15.49 5.91
N HIS A 76 -8.38 -14.77 7.04
CA HIS A 76 -9.54 -14.74 7.91
C HIS A 76 -10.80 -14.23 7.17
N SER A 77 -11.96 -14.83 7.45
CA SER A 77 -13.22 -14.53 6.75
C SER A 77 -13.60 -13.05 6.83
N GLU A 78 -13.36 -12.40 7.97
CA GLU A 78 -13.64 -10.98 8.16
C GLU A 78 -12.82 -10.07 7.24
N LEU A 79 -11.57 -10.44 6.93
CA LEU A 79 -10.72 -9.68 6.01
C LEU A 79 -11.26 -9.77 4.58
N ARG A 80 -11.71 -10.96 4.16
CA ARG A 80 -12.38 -11.16 2.87
C ARG A 80 -13.68 -10.37 2.79
N VAL A 81 -14.46 -10.32 3.87
CA VAL A 81 -15.69 -9.51 3.95
C VAL A 81 -15.36 -8.01 3.84
N ALA A 82 -14.32 -7.54 4.53
CA ALA A 82 -13.88 -6.14 4.44
C ALA A 82 -13.45 -5.76 3.00
N GLN A 83 -12.71 -6.63 2.33
CA GLN A 83 -12.34 -6.43 0.92
C GLN A 83 -13.57 -6.33 0.01
N LYS A 84 -14.54 -7.24 0.17
CA LYS A 84 -15.81 -7.22 -0.59
C LYS A 84 -16.63 -5.95 -0.36
N LYS A 85 -16.61 -5.41 0.86
CA LYS A 85 -17.26 -4.12 1.18
C LYS A 85 -16.63 -2.99 0.37
N ILE A 86 -15.30 -2.97 0.23
CA ILE A 86 -14.60 -1.95 -0.56
C ILE A 86 -14.95 -2.09 -2.06
N VAL A 87 -14.90 -3.31 -2.61
CA VAL A 87 -15.28 -3.56 -4.02
C VAL A 87 -16.71 -3.08 -4.30
N THR A 88 -17.64 -3.43 -3.41
CA THR A 88 -19.05 -3.01 -3.52
C THR A 88 -19.19 -1.49 -3.40
N HIS A 89 -18.44 -0.85 -2.51
CA HIS A 89 -18.46 0.60 -2.35
C HIS A 89 -17.93 1.31 -3.60
N LEU A 90 -16.85 0.83 -4.20
CA LEU A 90 -16.29 1.38 -5.44
C LEU A 90 -17.33 1.31 -6.58
N GLU A 91 -18.04 0.19 -6.71
CA GLU A 91 -19.08 0.03 -7.72
C GLU A 91 -20.28 0.95 -7.46
N LYS A 92 -20.79 1.00 -6.21
CA LYS A 92 -21.99 1.78 -5.88
C LYS A 92 -21.76 3.29 -5.86
N ALA A 93 -20.65 3.74 -5.29
CA ALA A 93 -20.40 5.17 -5.10
C ALA A 93 -19.77 5.83 -6.34
N TYR A 94 -19.01 5.08 -7.14
CA TYR A 94 -18.23 5.64 -8.24
C TYR A 94 -18.44 4.92 -9.59
N GLY A 95 -19.28 3.88 -9.65
CA GLY A 95 -19.47 3.10 -10.88
C GLY A 95 -18.26 2.25 -11.28
N ILE A 96 -17.28 2.10 -10.39
CA ILE A 96 -16.00 1.44 -10.67
C ILE A 96 -16.12 -0.06 -10.43
N LYS A 97 -15.94 -0.86 -11.48
CA LYS A 97 -15.92 -2.32 -11.38
C LYS A 97 -14.48 -2.83 -11.22
N ALA A 98 -14.15 -3.28 -10.01
CA ALA A 98 -12.87 -3.94 -9.76
C ALA A 98 -12.83 -5.34 -10.37
N LYS A 99 -11.67 -5.75 -10.87
CA LYS A 99 -11.44 -7.07 -11.46
C LYS A 99 -10.83 -8.00 -10.42
N LYS A 100 -11.32 -9.23 -10.34
CA LYS A 100 -10.68 -10.30 -9.57
C LYS A 100 -9.46 -10.82 -10.32
#